data_AF-A0A7X8XPN9-F1
#
_entry.id   AF-A0A7X8XPN9-F1
#
_cell.length_a   1.000
_cell.length_b   1.000
_cell.length_c   1.000
_cell.angle_alpha   90.00
_cell.angle_beta   90.00
_cell.angle_gamma   90.00
#
_symmetry.space_group_name_H-M   'P 1'
#
loop_
_entity.id
_entity.type
_entity.pdbx_description
1 polymer ?
#
loop_
_entity_poly.entity_id
_entity_poly.type
_entity_poly.pdbx_seq_one_letter_code
_entity_poly.pdbx_strand_id
1 'polypeptide(L)'
;MDAILGPDGRPLQRTRIQPGQRIGRNILDVQQLLGWFQRPDNIGLETYERMVQTDETIAAGLEFVTLAAVSRLGEYVNEDRPDIQEFIRENFETMQGSLPEAVGNMLAALWAGFTVTEIVLRERGGWFWLDSLETLEPASVKLHVVDDGGPQHGQVDRVFQWWGSQWQAELPGNKVIHFCNRRLGVRPGNPYGFSRLKSIYKWWRLKDPMIAAWGLTMQRYATPFTFIETAGGSGDTVQLPDGTTAPRADYLTELVNSMGTGTGLVLSPGEKVTLAQLGRAVGDDFEKLQNHCNRVMLRGILVPILLLDNTDVGSYALGQRHFDMFLMGLKHLLLQATEALLEQLVRPLIELNFGPQDNWGYFQTAPLEPEDLKLWADIFAMMANVGFVSAEHPPDRNAVREKFGLDPIEEGTPWPPTSALPAGMPLMPLPGFSGTQMRQALMAELDLG
;
A
#
# COMPACT_ATOMS: atom_id res chain seq x y z
N MET A 1 52.29 -25.51 -13.46
CA MET A 1 50.83 -25.72 -13.47
C MET A 1 50.57 -26.87 -14.42
N ASP A 2 50.35 -28.07 -13.90
CA ASP A 2 50.10 -29.25 -14.72
C ASP A 2 48.72 -29.16 -15.37
N ALA A 3 48.67 -29.37 -16.68
CA ALA A 3 47.44 -29.35 -17.45
C ALA A 3 46.58 -30.56 -17.07
N ILE A 4 45.40 -30.32 -16.52
CA ILE A 4 44.39 -31.36 -16.30
C ILE A 4 43.89 -31.80 -17.67
N LEU A 5 44.18 -33.05 -18.03
CA LEU A 5 43.77 -33.66 -19.29
C LEU A 5 42.34 -34.20 -19.17
N GLY A 6 41.56 -34.07 -20.25
CA GLY A 6 40.26 -34.72 -20.36
C GLY A 6 40.36 -36.25 -20.50
N PRO A 7 39.24 -36.98 -20.50
CA PRO A 7 39.20 -38.44 -20.69
C PRO A 7 39.85 -38.91 -22.01
N ASP A 8 39.99 -38.00 -22.98
CA ASP A 8 40.59 -38.15 -24.29
C ASP A 8 42.07 -37.74 -24.35
N GLY A 9 42.69 -37.42 -23.22
CA GLY A 9 44.12 -37.10 -23.11
C GLY A 9 44.51 -35.74 -23.72
N ARG A 10 43.52 -34.91 -24.10
CA ARG A 10 43.74 -33.56 -24.61
C ARG A 10 43.65 -32.54 -23.46
N PRO A 11 44.49 -31.49 -23.46
CA PRO A 11 44.37 -30.42 -22.48
C PRO A 11 43.03 -29.71 -22.66
N LEU A 12 42.24 -29.64 -21.58
CA LEU A 12 40.99 -28.87 -21.55
C LEU A 12 41.30 -27.42 -21.92
N GLN A 13 40.76 -26.93 -23.05
CA GLN A 13 40.98 -25.55 -23.50
C GLN A 13 40.34 -24.57 -22.52
N ARG A 14 41.13 -24.06 -21.56
CA ARG A 14 40.78 -22.93 -20.68
C ARG A 14 40.66 -21.57 -21.41
N THR A 15 40.75 -21.53 -22.74
CA THR A 15 41.08 -20.31 -23.49
C THR A 15 39.89 -19.46 -23.98
N ARG A 16 38.67 -19.65 -23.46
CA ARG A 16 37.54 -18.76 -23.83
C ARG A 16 36.69 -18.19 -22.70
N ILE A 17 36.94 -18.59 -21.47
CA ILE A 17 36.24 -18.03 -20.31
C ILE A 17 37.31 -17.30 -19.49
N GLN A 18 37.37 -15.97 -19.61
CA GLN A 18 38.17 -15.17 -18.70
C GLN A 18 37.45 -15.18 -17.34
N PRO A 19 38.02 -15.80 -16.29
CA PRO A 19 37.37 -15.85 -14.99
C PRO A 19 37.17 -14.43 -14.45
N GLY A 20 35.96 -14.11 -14.00
CA GLY A 20 35.67 -12.83 -13.35
C GLY A 20 35.43 -11.64 -14.27
N GLN A 21 35.46 -11.79 -15.60
CA GLN A 21 35.09 -10.68 -16.50
C GLN A 21 33.72 -10.91 -17.11
N ARG A 22 32.83 -9.90 -17.01
CA ARG A 22 31.51 -9.95 -17.61
C ARG A 22 31.59 -9.52 -19.07
N ILE A 23 31.23 -10.43 -19.99
CA ILE A 23 31.32 -10.17 -21.44
C ILE A 23 29.97 -9.70 -22.02
N GLY A 24 28.85 -10.06 -21.39
CA GLY A 24 27.50 -9.75 -21.87
C GLY A 24 27.03 -8.35 -21.47
N ARG A 25 26.31 -7.68 -22.38
CA ARG A 25 25.70 -6.38 -22.12
C ARG A 25 24.24 -6.49 -21.67
N ASN A 26 23.87 -5.82 -20.58
CA ASN A 26 22.49 -5.70 -20.08
C ASN A 26 21.93 -4.28 -20.33
N ILE A 27 20.66 -4.05 -19.98
CA ILE A 27 20.07 -2.70 -20.09
C ILE A 27 20.81 -1.64 -19.29
N LEU A 28 21.43 -2.06 -18.17
CA LEU A 28 22.39 -1.25 -17.40
C LEU A 28 23.32 -0.50 -18.36
N ASP A 29 23.97 -1.22 -19.27
CA ASP A 29 25.00 -0.67 -20.16
C ASP A 29 24.48 0.27 -21.25
N VAL A 30 23.16 0.38 -21.43
CA VAL A 30 22.52 1.24 -22.45
C VAL A 30 21.93 2.51 -21.84
N GLN A 31 21.50 2.45 -20.58
CA GLN A 31 20.85 3.56 -19.87
C GLN A 31 21.71 4.14 -18.73
N GLN A 32 22.93 3.63 -18.58
CA GLN A 32 23.95 4.10 -17.64
C GLN A 32 24.87 5.12 -18.32
N LEU A 33 25.12 6.22 -17.63
CA LEU A 33 26.11 7.22 -18.03
C LEU A 33 26.99 7.52 -16.80
N LEU A 34 28.28 7.17 -16.87
CA LEU A 34 29.25 7.40 -15.78
C LEU A 34 28.81 6.78 -14.44
N GLY A 35 28.32 5.53 -14.45
CA GLY A 35 27.78 4.86 -13.25
C GLY A 35 26.41 5.35 -12.76
N TRP A 36 25.87 6.44 -13.33
CA TRP A 36 24.52 6.91 -13.03
C TRP A 36 23.51 6.13 -13.87
N PHE A 37 22.63 5.41 -13.19
CA PHE A 37 21.53 4.71 -13.84
C PHE A 37 20.24 5.50 -13.64
N GLN A 38 19.55 5.84 -14.73
CA GLN A 38 18.20 6.40 -14.63
C GLN A 38 17.17 5.28 -14.53
N ARG A 39 16.18 5.48 -13.66
CA ARG A 39 15.09 4.52 -13.51
C ARG A 39 14.36 4.35 -14.86
N PRO A 40 14.24 3.11 -15.38
CA PRO A 40 13.73 2.86 -16.74
C PRO A 40 12.20 2.97 -16.87
N ASP A 41 11.51 3.43 -15.83
CA ASP A 41 10.06 3.46 -15.75
C ASP A 41 9.50 4.85 -16.13
N ASN A 42 8.47 4.88 -16.98
CA ASN A 42 7.84 6.10 -17.47
C ASN A 42 6.79 6.70 -16.50
N ILE A 43 6.47 6.03 -15.39
CA ILE A 43 5.56 6.56 -14.35
C ILE A 43 6.39 6.96 -13.12
N GLY A 44 6.37 8.24 -12.72
CA GLY A 44 7.13 8.78 -11.58
C GLY A 44 6.89 8.05 -10.26
N LEU A 45 7.88 8.05 -9.35
CA LEU A 45 7.72 7.46 -8.00
C LEU A 45 6.60 8.17 -7.22
N GLU A 46 6.53 9.50 -7.31
CA GLU A 46 5.47 10.32 -6.72
C GLU A 46 4.07 9.87 -7.15
N THR A 47 3.93 9.36 -8.39
CA THR A 47 2.64 8.84 -8.85
C THR A 47 2.29 7.52 -8.17
N TYR A 48 3.27 6.64 -7.94
CA TYR A 48 3.05 5.41 -7.18
C TYR A 48 2.79 5.69 -5.71
N GLU A 49 3.50 6.64 -5.11
CA GLU A 49 3.26 7.11 -3.76
C GLU A 49 1.82 7.63 -3.61
N ARG A 50 1.38 8.50 -4.54
CA ARG A 50 -0.01 8.97 -4.58
C ARG A 50 -1.01 7.82 -4.70
N MET A 51 -0.73 6.80 -5.52
CA MET A 51 -1.60 5.62 -5.63
C MET A 51 -1.78 4.92 -4.28
N VAL A 52 -0.72 4.81 -3.48
CA VAL A 52 -0.79 4.20 -2.14
C VAL A 52 -1.54 5.11 -1.16
N GLN A 53 -1.31 6.43 -1.21
CA GLN A 53 -1.92 7.37 -0.26
C GLN A 53 -3.41 7.67 -0.54
N THR A 54 -3.85 7.56 -1.80
CA THR A 54 -5.19 8.00 -2.21
C THR A 54 -6.18 6.88 -2.50
N ASP A 55 -5.71 5.66 -2.81
CA ASP A 55 -6.59 4.53 -3.13
C ASP A 55 -6.57 3.49 -2.00
N GLU A 56 -7.69 3.38 -1.31
CA GLU A 56 -7.90 2.50 -0.16
C GLU A 56 -7.69 1.02 -0.51
N THR A 57 -8.00 0.61 -1.74
CA THR A 57 -7.85 -0.78 -2.18
C THR A 57 -6.38 -1.14 -2.37
N ILE A 58 -5.60 -0.21 -2.91
CA ILE A 58 -4.15 -0.39 -3.10
C ILE A 58 -3.43 -0.38 -1.75
N ALA A 59 -3.76 0.59 -0.88
CA ALA A 59 -3.18 0.72 0.45
C ALA A 59 -3.37 -0.57 1.26
N ALA A 60 -4.63 -1.00 1.44
CA ALA A 60 -4.96 -2.19 2.20
C ALA A 60 -4.36 -3.46 1.59
N GLY A 61 -4.33 -3.56 0.25
CA GLY A 61 -3.74 -4.70 -0.45
C GLY A 61 -2.23 -4.82 -0.21
N LEU A 62 -1.49 -3.71 -0.26
CA LEU A 62 -0.05 -3.71 0.00
C LEU A 62 0.26 -3.99 1.47
N GLU A 63 -0.44 -3.33 2.38
CA GLU A 63 -0.30 -3.53 3.83
C GLU A 63 -0.54 -4.99 4.20
N PHE A 64 -1.58 -5.61 3.66
CA PHE A 64 -1.86 -7.03 3.85
C PHE A 64 -0.70 -7.93 3.39
N VAL A 65 -0.14 -7.70 2.19
CA VAL A 65 1.00 -8.49 1.71
C VAL A 65 2.23 -8.29 2.60
N THR A 66 2.48 -7.06 3.04
CA THR A 66 3.60 -6.73 3.93
C THR A 66 3.44 -7.41 5.29
N LEU A 67 2.30 -7.26 5.95
CA LEU A 67 2.03 -7.89 7.25
C LEU A 67 2.04 -9.42 7.14
N ALA A 68 1.46 -9.98 6.08
CA ALA A 68 1.47 -11.43 5.85
C ALA A 68 2.88 -11.97 5.59
N ALA A 69 3.76 -11.19 4.96
CA ALA A 69 5.16 -11.56 4.83
C ALA A 69 5.87 -11.45 6.19
N VAL A 70 5.82 -10.28 6.83
CA VAL A 70 6.55 -9.99 8.08
C VAL A 70 6.16 -10.95 9.22
N SER A 71 4.87 -11.30 9.37
CA SER A 71 4.40 -12.27 10.36
C SER A 71 5.00 -13.67 10.23
N ARG A 72 5.61 -14.00 9.08
CA ARG A 72 6.25 -15.29 8.80
C ARG A 72 7.76 -15.24 8.79
N LEU A 73 8.33 -14.07 9.09
CA LEU A 73 9.76 -13.92 9.29
C LEU A 73 10.14 -14.70 10.55
N GLY A 74 10.85 -15.81 10.37
CA GLY A 74 11.37 -16.57 11.49
C GLY A 74 12.77 -16.12 11.88
N GLU A 75 13.34 -16.86 12.84
CA GLU A 75 14.63 -16.53 13.41
C GLU A 75 15.80 -16.91 12.50
N TYR A 76 16.93 -16.24 12.70
CA TYR A 76 18.19 -16.62 12.09
C TYR A 76 18.73 -17.92 12.71
N VAL A 77 19.25 -18.81 11.87
CA VAL A 77 19.80 -20.11 12.26
C VAL A 77 21.12 -20.38 11.57
N ASN A 78 22.08 -20.89 12.35
CA ASN A 78 23.38 -21.36 11.89
C ASN A 78 23.74 -22.63 12.68
N GLU A 79 23.44 -23.79 12.10
CA GLU A 79 23.59 -25.10 12.77
C GLU A 79 25.06 -25.43 13.08
N ASP A 80 26.00 -24.96 12.26
CA ASP A 80 27.43 -25.26 12.40
C ASP A 80 28.10 -24.42 13.50
N ARG A 81 27.57 -23.22 13.76
CA ARG A 81 28.19 -22.21 14.63
C ARG A 81 27.15 -21.57 15.56
N PRO A 82 26.87 -22.22 16.71
CA PRO A 82 25.88 -21.71 17.68
C PRO A 82 26.29 -20.36 18.29
N ASP A 83 27.59 -20.08 18.38
CA ASP A 83 28.12 -18.79 18.84
C ASP A 83 27.79 -17.64 17.89
N ILE A 84 27.91 -17.86 16.58
CA ILE A 84 27.49 -16.88 15.56
C ILE A 84 25.97 -16.72 15.58
N GLN A 85 25.23 -17.82 15.73
CA GLN A 85 23.77 -17.79 15.81
C GLN A 85 23.29 -16.91 16.97
N GLU A 86 23.82 -17.13 18.18
CA GLU A 86 23.46 -16.35 19.37
C GLU A 86 23.83 -14.88 19.20
N PHE A 87 25.03 -14.59 18.69
CA PHE A 87 25.46 -13.22 18.42
C PHE A 87 24.52 -12.48 17.46
N ILE A 88 24.14 -13.08 16.35
CA ILE A 88 23.24 -12.43 15.37
C ILE A 88 21.83 -12.24 15.94
N ARG A 89 21.33 -13.19 16.70
CA ARG A 89 20.02 -13.06 17.38
C ARG A 89 20.04 -11.93 18.40
N GLU A 90 21.09 -11.83 19.22
CA GLU A 90 21.25 -10.74 20.19
C GLU A 90 21.34 -9.37 19.49
N ASN A 91 21.99 -9.29 18.32
CA ASN A 91 21.98 -8.06 17.52
C ASN A 91 20.57 -7.64 17.08
N PHE A 92 19.74 -8.58 16.64
CA PHE A 92 18.36 -8.28 16.26
C PHE A 92 17.44 -7.98 17.45
N GLU A 93 17.73 -8.52 18.63
CA GLU A 93 16.98 -8.25 19.87
C GLU A 93 17.36 -6.91 20.53
N THR A 94 18.61 -6.47 20.38
CA THR A 94 19.16 -5.29 21.10
C THR A 94 19.27 -4.03 20.25
N MET A 95 19.01 -4.12 18.95
CA MET A 95 18.95 -2.95 18.07
C MET A 95 17.72 -2.06 18.38
N GLN A 96 17.80 -0.80 17.98
CA GLN A 96 16.67 0.12 18.01
C GLN A 96 15.68 -0.27 16.90
N GLY A 97 14.39 -0.31 17.26
CA GLY A 97 13.34 -0.84 16.38
C GLY A 97 13.25 -2.36 16.46
N SER A 98 12.71 -2.99 15.42
CA SER A 98 12.58 -4.45 15.36
C SER A 98 12.86 -4.99 13.97
N LEU A 99 13.33 -6.24 13.87
CA LEU A 99 13.61 -6.87 12.58
C LEU A 99 12.33 -6.99 11.71
N PRO A 100 11.16 -7.36 12.27
CA PRO A 100 9.89 -7.30 11.56
C PRO A 100 9.58 -5.93 10.95
N GLU A 101 9.80 -4.85 11.71
CA GLU A 101 9.59 -3.47 11.24
C GLU A 101 10.57 -3.10 10.13
N ALA A 102 11.86 -3.41 10.29
CA ALA A 102 12.88 -3.17 9.26
C ALA A 102 12.55 -3.90 7.96
N VAL A 103 12.16 -5.18 8.04
CA VAL A 103 11.71 -5.94 6.87
C VAL A 103 10.43 -5.37 6.28
N GLY A 104 9.46 -4.96 7.12
CA GLY A 104 8.25 -4.29 6.66
C GLY A 104 8.55 -3.02 5.85
N ASN A 105 9.48 -2.20 6.35
CA ASN A 105 9.96 -1.01 5.66
C ASN A 105 10.71 -1.35 4.36
N MET A 106 11.55 -2.39 4.35
CA MET A 106 12.18 -2.88 3.12
C MET A 106 11.14 -3.28 2.06
N LEU A 107 10.02 -3.87 2.48
CA LEU A 107 8.92 -4.26 1.59
C LEU A 107 8.15 -3.06 1.01
N ALA A 108 8.45 -1.81 1.37
CA ALA A 108 8.04 -0.63 0.60
C ALA A 108 8.48 -0.72 -0.89
N ALA A 109 9.49 -1.56 -1.20
CA ALA A 109 9.86 -1.90 -2.57
C ALA A 109 8.72 -2.53 -3.39
N LEU A 110 7.66 -3.02 -2.75
CA LEU A 110 6.45 -3.49 -3.44
C LEU A 110 5.79 -2.37 -4.26
N TRP A 111 5.72 -1.14 -3.73
CA TRP A 111 5.18 0.02 -4.42
C TRP A 111 6.25 0.84 -5.15
N ALA A 112 7.44 0.99 -4.58
CA ALA A 112 8.50 1.82 -5.16
C ALA A 112 9.31 1.09 -6.24
N GLY A 113 9.38 -0.25 -6.17
CA GLY A 113 10.23 -1.11 -6.99
C GLY A 113 11.57 -1.44 -6.31
N PHE A 114 12.08 -0.55 -5.48
CA PHE A 114 13.31 -0.72 -4.70
C PHE A 114 13.21 0.03 -3.38
N THR A 115 14.07 -0.34 -2.44
CA THR A 115 14.31 0.37 -1.18
C THR A 115 15.80 0.32 -0.85
N VAL A 116 16.24 1.26 -0.02
CA VAL A 116 17.58 1.29 0.55
C VAL A 116 17.44 1.45 2.05
N THR A 117 18.04 0.54 2.81
CA THR A 117 18.06 0.59 4.29
C THR A 117 19.49 0.80 4.75
N GLU A 118 19.76 1.90 5.44
CA GLU A 118 21.05 2.18 6.04
C GLU A 118 21.32 1.27 7.25
N ILE A 119 22.53 0.72 7.30
CA ILE A 119 23.02 -0.09 8.42
C ILE A 119 23.78 0.83 9.37
N VAL A 120 23.25 1.01 10.58
CA VAL A 120 23.92 1.79 11.63
C VAL A 120 24.56 0.81 12.59
N LEU A 121 25.90 0.88 12.68
CA LEU A 121 26.68 0.04 13.59
C LEU A 121 27.23 0.87 14.75
N ARG A 122 27.33 0.25 15.92
CA ARG A 122 28.00 0.79 17.10
C ARG A 122 29.12 -0.13 17.55
N GLU A 123 30.21 0.43 18.04
CA GLU A 123 31.31 -0.33 18.62
C GLU A 123 31.09 -0.48 20.13
N ARG A 124 31.15 -1.72 20.65
CA ARG A 124 31.06 -1.99 22.09
C ARG A 124 31.99 -3.14 22.46
N GLY A 125 32.97 -2.86 23.30
CA GLY A 125 33.89 -3.87 23.82
C GLY A 125 34.80 -4.50 22.75
N GLY A 126 35.11 -3.77 21.67
CA GLY A 126 35.88 -4.29 20.54
C GLY A 126 35.08 -5.11 19.52
N TRP A 127 33.75 -5.18 19.69
CA TRP A 127 32.82 -5.83 18.78
C TRP A 127 31.96 -4.78 18.07
N PHE A 128 31.62 -5.06 16.81
CA PHE A 128 30.66 -4.28 16.03
C PHE A 128 29.25 -4.84 16.24
N TRP A 129 28.37 -4.01 16.77
CA TRP A 129 26.97 -4.32 17.02
C TRP A 129 26.08 -3.53 16.09
N LEU A 130 24.95 -4.13 15.72
CA LEU A 130 23.86 -3.44 15.04
C LEU A 130 23.19 -2.47 16.01
N ASP A 131 23.11 -1.19 15.65
CA ASP A 131 22.42 -0.17 16.44
C ASP A 131 21.02 0.09 15.89
N SER A 132 20.87 0.31 14.58
CA SER A 132 19.56 0.45 13.94
C SER A 132 19.60 0.14 12.44
N LEU A 133 18.41 -0.04 11.85
CA LEU A 133 18.18 -0.24 10.42
C LEU A 133 17.21 0.83 9.91
N GLU A 134 17.74 1.86 9.25
CA GLU A 134 16.95 3.01 8.83
C GLU A 134 16.61 2.93 7.33
N THR A 135 15.33 2.74 7.00
CA THR A 135 14.92 2.70 5.59
C THR A 135 14.71 4.10 5.05
N LEU A 136 15.42 4.43 3.98
CA LEU A 136 15.36 5.73 3.34
C LEU A 136 14.16 5.82 2.40
N GLU A 137 13.52 6.99 2.36
CA GLU A 137 12.40 7.28 1.47
C GLU A 137 12.82 7.10 -0.02
N PRO A 138 12.24 6.15 -0.78
CA PRO A 138 12.68 5.84 -2.13
C PRO A 138 12.68 7.03 -3.09
N ALA A 139 11.77 7.99 -2.91
CA ALA A 139 11.71 9.21 -3.74
C ALA A 139 12.94 10.12 -3.57
N SER A 140 13.61 10.08 -2.42
CA SER A 140 14.78 10.90 -2.11
C SER A 140 16.12 10.31 -2.57
N VAL A 141 16.09 9.06 -3.07
CA VAL A 141 17.29 8.24 -3.29
C VAL A 141 17.66 8.11 -4.76
N LYS A 142 18.96 8.25 -5.06
CA LYS A 142 19.57 7.89 -6.36
C LYS A 142 20.68 6.86 -6.17
N LEU A 143 20.70 5.89 -7.06
CA LEU A 143 21.68 4.80 -7.05
C LEU A 143 22.80 5.09 -8.05
N HIS A 144 24.02 4.88 -7.61
CA HIS A 144 25.20 4.79 -8.45
C HIS A 144 25.71 3.35 -8.42
N VAL A 145 25.95 2.78 -9.59
CA VAL A 145 26.32 1.37 -9.73
C VAL A 145 27.71 1.24 -10.31
N VAL A 146 28.39 0.15 -9.94
CA VAL A 146 29.72 -0.18 -10.44
C VAL A 146 29.68 -0.32 -11.96
N ASP A 147 30.61 0.37 -12.63
CA ASP A 147 30.70 0.50 -14.09
C ASP A 147 32.10 0.10 -14.61
N ASP A 148 32.58 -1.06 -14.16
CA ASP A 148 33.95 -1.52 -14.42
C ASP A 148 34.02 -2.76 -15.33
N GLY A 149 32.87 -3.32 -15.73
CA GLY A 149 32.78 -4.58 -16.49
C GLY A 149 33.32 -5.81 -15.73
N GLY A 150 33.62 -5.66 -14.45
CA GLY A 150 34.12 -6.68 -13.55
C GLY A 150 33.00 -7.55 -12.95
N PRO A 151 33.33 -8.41 -11.97
CA PRO A 151 32.36 -9.30 -11.33
C PRO A 151 31.23 -8.54 -10.60
N GLN A 152 31.53 -7.33 -10.12
CA GLN A 152 30.62 -6.48 -9.35
C GLN A 152 29.82 -5.50 -10.23
N HIS A 153 30.02 -5.53 -11.56
CA HIS A 153 29.35 -4.64 -12.50
C HIS A 153 27.81 -4.69 -12.36
N GLY A 154 27.20 -3.53 -12.11
CA GLY A 154 25.77 -3.39 -11.86
C GLY A 154 25.31 -3.59 -10.42
N GLN A 155 26.22 -3.86 -9.47
CA GLN A 155 25.95 -3.74 -8.04
C GLN A 155 25.98 -2.26 -7.61
N VAL A 156 25.29 -1.94 -6.51
CA VAL A 156 25.26 -0.57 -5.97
C VAL A 156 26.61 -0.24 -5.34
N ASP A 157 27.28 0.77 -5.87
CA ASP A 157 28.56 1.30 -5.33
C ASP A 157 28.28 2.37 -4.28
N ARG A 158 27.39 3.32 -4.61
CA ARG A 158 27.05 4.47 -3.76
C ARG A 158 25.57 4.78 -3.86
N VAL A 159 25.05 5.30 -2.75
CA VAL A 159 23.69 5.81 -2.66
C VAL A 159 23.75 7.28 -2.30
N PHE A 160 23.00 8.08 -3.07
CA PHE A 160 22.90 9.51 -2.84
C PHE A 160 21.49 9.85 -2.40
N GLN A 161 21.37 10.44 -1.21
CA GLN A 161 20.11 10.91 -0.67
C GLN A 161 20.06 12.44 -0.69
N TRP A 162 18.92 12.97 -1.14
CA TRP A 162 18.67 14.41 -1.17
C TRP A 162 17.78 14.84 -0.01
N TRP A 163 18.25 15.79 0.79
CA TRP A 163 17.46 16.43 1.84
C TRP A 163 17.24 17.91 1.51
N GLY A 164 15.99 18.25 1.21
CA GLY A 164 15.63 19.61 0.80
C GLY A 164 16.33 20.03 -0.50
N SER A 165 16.77 21.28 -0.55
CA SER A 165 17.26 21.90 -1.79
C SER A 165 18.78 21.88 -1.98
N GLN A 166 19.58 21.53 -0.97
CA GLN A 166 21.04 21.77 -1.00
C GLN A 166 21.95 20.68 -0.43
N TRP A 167 21.46 19.78 0.43
CA TRP A 167 22.34 18.80 1.09
C TRP A 167 22.15 17.41 0.51
N GLN A 168 23.25 16.84 0.03
CA GLN A 168 23.34 15.49 -0.50
C GLN A 168 24.18 14.65 0.47
N ALA A 169 23.56 13.64 1.07
CA ALA A 169 24.28 12.62 1.80
C ALA A 169 24.75 11.54 0.81
N GLU A 170 26.01 11.13 0.93
CA GLU A 170 26.58 10.03 0.16
C GLU A 170 26.84 8.86 1.11
N LEU A 171 26.19 7.73 0.82
CA LEU A 171 26.31 6.49 1.56
C LEU A 171 27.05 5.47 0.70
N PRO A 172 28.09 4.81 1.22
CA PRO A 172 28.77 3.76 0.49
C PRO A 172 27.89 2.50 0.43
N GLY A 173 28.00 1.74 -0.66
CA GLY A 173 27.16 0.56 -0.94
C GLY A 173 27.26 -0.54 0.12
N ASN A 174 28.40 -0.66 0.80
CA ASN A 174 28.62 -1.61 1.88
C ASN A 174 27.92 -1.23 3.21
N LYS A 175 27.41 0.00 3.34
CA LYS A 175 26.68 0.47 4.52
C LYS A 175 25.16 0.44 4.32
N VAL A 176 24.69 -0.11 3.20
CA VAL A 176 23.28 -0.11 2.86
C VAL A 176 22.81 -1.48 2.41
N ILE A 177 21.57 -1.80 2.74
CA ILE A 177 20.83 -2.94 2.23
C ILE A 177 20.00 -2.44 1.07
N HIS A 178 20.41 -2.79 -0.13
CA HIS A 178 19.66 -2.53 -1.35
C HIS A 178 18.71 -3.69 -1.63
N PHE A 179 17.40 -3.41 -1.55
CA PHE A 179 16.37 -4.41 -1.85
C PHE A 179 15.61 -4.04 -3.12
N CYS A 180 15.53 -4.99 -4.06
CA CYS A 180 14.87 -4.82 -5.35
C CYS A 180 13.72 -5.81 -5.52
N ASN A 181 12.52 -5.27 -5.74
CA ASN A 181 11.36 -6.08 -6.07
C ASN A 181 11.39 -6.52 -7.54
N ARG A 182 10.92 -7.75 -7.80
CA ARG A 182 10.84 -8.37 -9.15
C ARG A 182 12.17 -8.37 -9.90
N ARG A 183 13.24 -8.83 -9.25
CA ARG A 183 14.58 -9.03 -9.85
C ARG A 183 14.56 -9.99 -11.06
N LEU A 184 13.60 -10.92 -11.10
CA LEU A 184 13.37 -11.91 -12.16
C LEU A 184 12.43 -11.41 -13.29
N GLY A 185 12.29 -10.09 -13.45
CA GLY A 185 11.33 -9.48 -14.37
C GLY A 185 11.82 -9.24 -15.81
N VAL A 186 11.01 -8.50 -16.56
CA VAL A 186 11.20 -8.12 -17.98
C VAL A 186 12.57 -7.49 -18.27
N ARG A 187 13.22 -6.90 -17.26
CA ARG A 187 14.56 -6.32 -17.37
C ARG A 187 15.46 -6.83 -16.24
N PRO A 188 16.15 -7.97 -16.45
CA PRO A 188 17.05 -8.52 -15.44
C PRO A 188 18.25 -7.59 -15.22
N GLY A 189 18.64 -7.43 -13.95
CA GLY A 189 19.74 -6.55 -13.54
C GLY A 189 19.38 -5.08 -13.43
N ASN A 190 18.09 -4.71 -13.41
CA ASN A 190 17.67 -3.35 -13.10
C ASN A 190 17.78 -3.09 -11.57
N PRO A 191 18.62 -2.12 -11.11
CA PRO A 191 18.81 -1.80 -9.69
C PRO A 191 17.65 -1.01 -9.09
N TYR A 192 16.69 -0.54 -9.87
CA TYR A 192 15.45 0.08 -9.35
C TYR A 192 14.27 -0.89 -9.28
N GLY A 193 14.46 -2.14 -9.72
CA GLY A 193 13.40 -3.14 -9.76
C GLY A 193 12.15 -2.70 -10.53
N PHE A 194 11.00 -3.28 -10.19
CA PHE A 194 9.72 -2.89 -10.75
C PHE A 194 8.62 -2.87 -9.69
N SER A 195 7.90 -1.76 -9.61
CA SER A 195 6.69 -1.64 -8.80
C SER A 195 5.61 -2.64 -9.22
N ARG A 196 4.89 -3.23 -8.25
CA ARG A 196 3.68 -4.02 -8.53
C ARG A 196 2.57 -3.14 -9.11
N LEU A 197 2.53 -1.87 -8.71
CA LEU A 197 1.53 -0.88 -9.12
C LEU A 197 1.59 -0.51 -10.59
N LYS A 198 2.73 -0.78 -11.26
CA LYS A 198 2.90 -0.54 -12.70
C LYS A 198 1.79 -1.16 -13.54
N SER A 199 1.44 -2.40 -13.24
CA SER A 199 0.42 -3.17 -13.98
C SER A 199 -1.02 -2.69 -13.71
N ILE A 200 -1.19 -2.00 -12.58
CA ILE A 200 -2.47 -1.59 -12.02
C ILE A 200 -2.80 -0.14 -12.38
N TYR A 201 -1.79 0.69 -12.65
CA TYR A 201 -1.91 2.12 -12.92
C TYR A 201 -3.07 2.53 -13.83
N LYS A 202 -3.33 1.77 -14.90
CA LYS A 202 -4.42 2.06 -15.84
C LYS A 202 -5.81 2.01 -15.20
N TRP A 203 -6.01 1.11 -14.23
CA TRP A 203 -7.28 0.92 -13.52
C TRP A 203 -7.47 1.98 -12.45
N TRP A 204 -6.41 2.29 -11.70
CA TRP A 204 -6.41 3.41 -10.76
C TRP A 204 -6.76 4.73 -11.47
N ARG A 205 -6.08 5.04 -12.59
CA ARG A 205 -6.34 6.25 -13.37
C ARG A 205 -7.77 6.31 -13.94
N LEU A 206 -8.43 5.16 -14.11
CA LEU A 206 -9.82 5.09 -14.60
C LEU A 206 -10.84 5.44 -13.50
N LYS A 207 -10.50 5.28 -12.21
CA LYS A 207 -11.43 5.49 -11.11
C LYS A 207 -11.88 6.95 -10.98
N ASP A 208 -10.95 7.92 -11.01
CA ASP A 208 -11.29 9.34 -10.83
C ASP A 208 -12.36 9.85 -11.83
N PRO A 209 -12.17 9.71 -13.16
CA PRO A 209 -13.19 10.14 -14.11
C PRO A 209 -14.47 9.32 -14.00
N MET A 210 -14.39 8.05 -13.58
CA MET A 210 -15.56 7.19 -13.37
C MET A 210 -16.40 7.67 -12.19
N ILE A 211 -15.79 8.03 -11.05
CA ILE A 211 -16.49 8.57 -9.88
C ILE A 211 -17.15 9.91 -10.23
N ALA A 212 -16.44 10.78 -10.95
CA ALA A 212 -17.01 12.05 -11.43
C ALA A 212 -18.22 11.81 -12.37
N ALA A 213 -18.11 10.86 -13.30
CA ALA A 213 -19.21 10.50 -14.20
C ALA A 213 -20.40 9.87 -13.44
N TRP A 214 -20.12 9.07 -12.40
CA TRP A 214 -21.16 8.49 -11.55
C TRP A 214 -21.93 9.58 -10.81
N GLY A 215 -21.22 10.52 -10.16
CA GLY A 215 -21.84 11.67 -9.49
C GLY A 215 -22.71 12.50 -10.43
N LEU A 216 -22.22 12.80 -11.64
CA LEU A 216 -22.98 13.51 -12.66
C LEU A 216 -24.23 12.73 -13.10
N THR A 217 -24.13 11.42 -13.24
CA THR A 217 -25.25 10.57 -13.61
C THR A 217 -26.30 10.55 -12.51
N MET A 218 -25.90 10.48 -11.24
CA MET A 218 -26.81 10.54 -10.09
C MET A 218 -27.51 11.90 -10.00
N GLN A 219 -26.80 13.00 -10.26
CA GLN A 219 -27.41 14.33 -10.34
C GLN A 219 -28.48 14.39 -11.44
N ARG A 220 -28.16 13.92 -12.66
CA ARG A 220 -29.14 13.87 -13.78
C ARG A 220 -30.31 12.94 -13.52
N TYR A 221 -30.09 11.86 -12.76
CA TYR A 221 -31.16 10.96 -12.36
C TYR A 221 -32.10 11.61 -11.32
N ALA A 222 -31.54 12.40 -10.39
CA ALA A 222 -32.31 13.16 -9.41
C ALA A 222 -33.07 14.35 -10.02
N THR A 223 -32.46 15.02 -11.01
CA THR A 223 -33.07 16.13 -11.76
C THR A 223 -33.14 15.79 -13.25
N PRO A 224 -34.08 14.92 -13.66
CA PRO A 224 -34.21 14.53 -15.06
C PRO A 224 -34.62 15.74 -15.91
N PHE A 225 -34.22 15.71 -17.18
CA PHE A 225 -34.69 16.71 -18.13
C PHE A 225 -36.21 16.61 -18.26
N THR A 226 -36.88 17.75 -18.11
CA THR A 226 -38.33 17.83 -18.25
C THR A 226 -38.67 18.37 -19.62
N PHE A 227 -39.51 17.63 -20.34
CA PHE A 227 -40.05 18.03 -21.63
C PHE A 227 -41.54 18.35 -21.45
N ILE A 228 -41.99 19.44 -22.05
CA ILE A 228 -43.41 19.78 -22.15
C ILE A 228 -43.81 19.66 -23.61
N GLU A 229 -44.72 18.73 -23.90
CA GLU A 229 -45.42 18.66 -25.17
C GLU A 229 -46.67 19.53 -25.06
N THR A 230 -46.79 20.51 -25.96
CA THR A 230 -47.97 21.38 -26.07
C THR A 230 -48.70 21.10 -27.38
N ALA A 231 -50.03 21.08 -27.34
CA ALA A 231 -50.89 20.95 -28.52
C ALA A 231 -51.03 22.28 -29.31
N GLY A 232 -50.59 23.40 -28.73
CA GLY A 232 -50.72 24.75 -29.32
C GLY A 232 -49.62 25.10 -30.31
N GLY A 233 -49.96 25.88 -31.34
CA GLY A 233 -49.00 26.37 -32.35
C GLY A 233 -48.09 27.48 -31.79
N SER A 234 -46.96 27.75 -32.45
CA SER A 234 -45.94 28.71 -32.00
C SER A 234 -46.41 30.17 -31.82
N GLY A 235 -47.66 30.48 -32.16
CA GLY A 235 -48.28 31.80 -31.99
C GLY A 235 -49.35 31.87 -30.90
N ASP A 236 -49.62 30.79 -30.16
CA ASP A 236 -50.62 30.80 -29.09
C ASP A 236 -50.14 31.64 -27.90
N THR A 237 -51.03 32.49 -27.39
CA THR A 237 -50.80 33.34 -26.23
C THR A 237 -51.65 32.89 -25.05
N VAL A 238 -51.11 33.05 -23.84
CA VAL A 238 -51.80 32.74 -22.58
C VAL A 238 -51.96 34.03 -21.79
N GLN A 239 -53.16 34.23 -21.23
CA GLN A 239 -53.41 35.32 -20.29
C GLN A 239 -52.95 34.87 -18.89
N LEU A 240 -51.96 35.57 -18.36
CA LEU A 240 -51.46 35.34 -17.02
C LEU A 240 -52.44 35.91 -15.96
N PRO A 241 -52.37 35.44 -14.69
CA PRO A 241 -53.25 35.91 -13.60
C PRO A 241 -53.13 37.41 -13.30
N ASP A 242 -52.06 38.05 -13.74
CA ASP A 242 -51.77 39.48 -13.63
C ASP A 242 -52.37 40.32 -14.79
N GLY A 243 -53.07 39.67 -15.74
CA GLY A 243 -53.72 40.30 -16.89
C GLY A 243 -52.79 40.59 -18.06
N THR A 244 -51.54 40.12 -18.02
CA THR A 244 -50.59 40.27 -19.12
C THR A 244 -50.67 39.09 -20.09
N THR A 245 -50.47 39.37 -21.38
CA THR A 245 -50.50 38.35 -22.44
C THR A 245 -49.07 37.98 -22.80
N ALA A 246 -48.66 36.74 -22.49
CA ALA A 246 -47.35 36.22 -22.85
C ALA A 246 -47.47 35.12 -23.92
N PRO A 247 -46.45 34.94 -24.77
CA PRO A 247 -46.38 33.78 -25.66
C PRO A 247 -46.34 32.51 -24.81
N ARG A 248 -47.11 31.49 -25.22
CA ARG A 248 -47.28 30.23 -24.46
C ARG A 248 -45.96 29.52 -24.20
N ALA A 249 -44.99 29.63 -25.12
CA ALA A 249 -43.67 29.03 -24.98
C ALA A 249 -42.87 29.61 -23.81
N ASP A 250 -42.91 30.93 -23.61
CA ASP A 250 -42.17 31.59 -22.53
C ASP A 250 -42.79 31.27 -21.17
N TYR A 251 -44.12 31.27 -21.10
CA TYR A 251 -44.87 30.86 -19.91
C TYR A 251 -44.55 29.41 -19.49
N LEU A 252 -44.56 28.47 -20.44
CA LEU A 252 -44.23 27.07 -20.18
C LEU A 252 -42.76 26.89 -19.77
N THR A 253 -41.85 27.68 -20.35
CA THR A 253 -40.42 27.66 -19.99
C THR A 253 -40.19 28.19 -18.58
N GLU A 254 -40.89 29.24 -18.17
CA GLU A 254 -40.85 29.76 -16.80
C GLU A 254 -41.45 28.76 -15.79
N LEU A 255 -42.51 28.05 -16.19
CA LEU A 255 -43.08 26.94 -15.43
C LEU A 255 -42.10 25.77 -15.25
N VAL A 256 -41.30 25.45 -16.28
CA VAL A 256 -40.23 24.46 -16.18
C VAL A 256 -39.08 24.94 -15.29
N ASN A 257 -38.70 26.21 -15.41
CA ASN A 257 -37.60 26.77 -14.63
C ASN A 257 -37.96 26.98 -13.14
N SER A 258 -39.24 27.21 -12.84
CA SER A 258 -39.78 27.23 -11.47
C SER A 258 -40.02 25.84 -10.88
N MET A 259 -39.80 24.79 -11.68
CA MET A 259 -39.93 23.39 -11.24
C MET A 259 -38.71 22.99 -10.41
N GLY A 260 -38.76 23.26 -9.11
CA GLY A 260 -37.84 22.71 -8.12
C GLY A 260 -38.22 21.30 -7.66
N THR A 261 -37.38 20.66 -6.84
CA THR A 261 -37.72 19.41 -6.15
C THR A 261 -38.92 19.62 -5.21
N GLY A 262 -40.07 19.04 -5.55
CA GLY A 262 -41.27 19.02 -4.71
C GLY A 262 -42.41 19.98 -5.11
N THR A 263 -42.31 20.68 -6.24
CA THR A 263 -43.42 21.50 -6.75
C THR A 263 -44.42 20.67 -7.56
N GLY A 264 -45.71 20.79 -7.22
CA GLY A 264 -46.80 20.25 -8.02
C GLY A 264 -47.15 21.18 -9.18
N LEU A 265 -47.47 20.62 -10.35
CA LEU A 265 -47.68 21.37 -11.58
C LEU A 265 -49.11 21.13 -12.10
N VAL A 266 -49.86 22.21 -12.32
CA VAL A 266 -51.21 22.16 -12.90
C VAL A 266 -51.09 22.46 -14.38
N LEU A 267 -51.47 21.49 -15.22
CA LEU A 267 -51.39 21.58 -16.67
C LEU A 267 -52.75 21.92 -17.28
N SER A 268 -52.74 22.66 -18.38
CA SER A 268 -53.95 22.90 -19.17
C SER A 268 -54.34 21.65 -19.96
N PRO A 269 -55.63 21.48 -20.33
CA PRO A 269 -56.07 20.37 -21.15
C PRO A 269 -55.27 20.30 -22.47
N GLY A 270 -54.62 19.16 -22.73
CA GLY A 270 -53.80 18.94 -23.94
C GLY A 270 -52.29 19.14 -23.76
N GLU A 271 -51.83 19.58 -22.58
CA GLU A 271 -50.39 19.65 -22.26
C GLU A 271 -49.93 18.38 -21.54
N LYS A 272 -48.75 17.89 -21.90
CA LYS A 272 -48.16 16.70 -21.29
C LYS A 272 -46.73 16.98 -20.85
N VAL A 273 -46.46 16.78 -19.57
CA VAL A 273 -45.10 16.82 -19.01
C VAL A 273 -44.55 15.40 -18.99
N THR A 274 -43.39 15.21 -19.60
CA THR A 274 -42.64 13.95 -19.51
C THR A 274 -41.24 14.21 -18.95
N LEU A 275 -40.89 13.48 -17.90
CA LEU A 275 -39.53 13.44 -17.38
C LEU A 275 -38.75 12.41 -18.21
N ALA A 276 -37.61 12.82 -18.77
CA ALA A 276 -36.70 11.88 -19.43
C ALA A 276 -35.96 11.06 -18.36
N GLN A 277 -36.62 10.01 -17.89
CA GLN A 277 -36.04 9.03 -16.99
C GLN A 277 -35.18 8.05 -17.80
N LEU A 278 -34.02 7.70 -17.25
CA LEU A 278 -33.23 6.59 -17.76
C LEU A 278 -34.00 5.29 -17.47
N GLY A 279 -34.34 4.52 -18.51
CA GLY A 279 -35.15 3.30 -18.38
C GLY A 279 -34.46 2.12 -17.67
N ARG A 280 -33.26 2.32 -17.12
CA ARG A 280 -32.45 1.33 -16.38
C ARG A 280 -31.79 2.00 -15.20
N ALA A 281 -31.59 1.24 -14.11
CA ALA A 281 -30.69 1.63 -13.02
C ALA A 281 -29.23 1.68 -13.53
N VAL A 282 -28.79 2.86 -13.97
CA VAL A 282 -27.42 3.08 -14.46
C VAL A 282 -26.41 3.15 -13.30
N GLY A 283 -26.87 3.45 -12.07
CA GLY A 283 -26.02 3.51 -10.87
C GLY A 283 -25.28 2.19 -10.60
N ASP A 284 -26.00 1.06 -10.63
CA ASP A 284 -25.45 -0.28 -10.37
C ASP A 284 -24.34 -0.66 -11.35
N ASP A 285 -24.36 -0.14 -12.58
CA ASP A 285 -23.34 -0.43 -13.59
C ASP A 285 -22.00 0.24 -13.24
N PHE A 286 -22.03 1.43 -12.63
CA PHE A 286 -20.83 2.10 -12.11
C PHE A 286 -20.24 1.35 -10.91
N GLU A 287 -21.08 0.91 -9.97
CA GLU A 287 -20.64 0.12 -8.83
C GLU A 287 -19.99 -1.19 -9.28
N LYS A 288 -20.61 -1.90 -10.23
CA LYS A 288 -20.04 -3.13 -10.82
C LYS A 288 -18.68 -2.88 -11.47
N LEU A 289 -18.52 -1.75 -12.16
CA LEU A 289 -17.25 -1.37 -12.77
C LEU A 289 -16.19 -1.04 -11.70
N GLN A 290 -16.57 -0.32 -10.64
CA GLN A 290 -15.68 -0.02 -9.52
C GLN A 290 -15.21 -1.31 -8.84
N ASN A 291 -16.13 -2.23 -8.55
CA ASN A 291 -15.82 -3.53 -7.98
C ASN A 291 -14.96 -4.39 -8.92
N HIS A 292 -15.14 -4.27 -10.24
CA HIS A 292 -14.24 -4.90 -11.21
C HIS A 292 -12.83 -4.31 -11.13
N CYS A 293 -12.70 -2.98 -11.15
CA CYS A 293 -11.41 -2.30 -10.99
C CYS A 293 -10.70 -2.80 -9.73
N ASN A 294 -11.34 -2.70 -8.56
CA ASN A 294 -10.80 -3.15 -7.28
C ASN A 294 -10.24 -4.58 -7.35
N ARG A 295 -11.03 -5.52 -7.88
CA ARG A 295 -10.60 -6.93 -8.04
C ARG A 295 -9.36 -7.08 -8.93
N VAL A 296 -9.29 -6.36 -10.05
CA VAL A 296 -8.13 -6.45 -10.95
C VAL A 296 -6.90 -5.78 -10.33
N MET A 297 -7.08 -4.72 -9.54
CA MET A 297 -5.99 -4.08 -8.81
C MET A 297 -5.37 -5.02 -7.78
N LEU A 298 -6.20 -5.64 -6.93
CA LEU A 298 -5.75 -6.59 -5.91
C LEU A 298 -5.07 -7.82 -6.52
N ARG A 299 -5.60 -8.33 -7.64
CA ARG A 299 -4.92 -9.37 -8.43
C ARG A 299 -3.53 -8.96 -8.88
N GLY A 300 -3.34 -7.70 -9.28
CA GLY A 300 -2.03 -7.16 -9.68
C GLY A 300 -1.03 -7.08 -8.51
N ILE A 301 -1.53 -6.89 -7.28
CA ILE A 301 -0.73 -6.92 -6.03
C ILE A 301 -0.45 -8.37 -5.59
N LEU A 302 -1.12 -9.35 -6.21
CA LEU A 302 -1.15 -10.78 -5.87
C LEU A 302 -1.98 -11.12 -4.63
N VAL A 303 -2.94 -10.27 -4.27
CA VAL A 303 -3.93 -10.58 -3.22
C VAL A 303 -5.06 -11.45 -3.82
N PRO A 304 -5.39 -12.62 -3.24
CA PRO A 304 -6.48 -13.47 -3.71
C PRO A 304 -7.82 -12.76 -3.72
N ILE A 305 -8.48 -12.72 -4.89
CA ILE A 305 -9.79 -12.05 -5.06
C ILE A 305 -10.91 -12.74 -4.28
N LEU A 306 -10.83 -14.07 -4.10
CA LEU A 306 -11.83 -14.85 -3.36
C LEU A 306 -11.85 -14.55 -1.86
N LEU A 307 -10.85 -13.84 -1.33
CA LEU A 307 -10.94 -13.28 0.02
C LEU A 307 -11.94 -12.12 0.09
N LEU A 308 -12.25 -11.46 -1.04
CA LEU A 308 -13.08 -10.26 -1.13
C LEU A 308 -14.46 -10.48 -1.78
N ASP A 309 -14.67 -11.58 -2.50
CA ASP A 309 -15.90 -11.83 -3.27
C ASP A 309 -16.82 -12.77 -2.46
N ASN A 310 -17.76 -12.20 -1.70
CA ASN A 310 -18.83 -12.93 -0.97
C ASN A 310 -19.91 -13.44 -1.94
N THR A 311 -19.52 -14.21 -2.96
CA THR A 311 -20.50 -14.88 -3.82
C THR A 311 -20.89 -16.21 -3.19
N ASP A 312 -22.15 -16.30 -2.76
CA ASP A 312 -22.77 -17.36 -1.94
C ASP A 312 -22.80 -18.78 -2.54
N VAL A 313 -22.06 -19.09 -3.62
CA VAL A 313 -22.14 -20.40 -4.27
C VAL A 313 -20.78 -20.90 -4.77
N GLY A 314 -20.17 -21.81 -3.99
CA GLY A 314 -19.23 -22.84 -4.47
C GLY A 314 -17.88 -22.32 -4.97
N SER A 315 -16.76 -22.56 -4.30
CA SER A 315 -16.31 -23.88 -3.84
C SER A 315 -15.07 -23.66 -2.98
N TYR A 316 -15.11 -24.12 -1.73
CA TYR A 316 -14.00 -24.05 -0.78
C TYR A 316 -12.64 -24.47 -1.40
N ALA A 317 -12.67 -25.50 -2.25
CA ALA A 317 -11.51 -25.98 -2.99
C ALA A 317 -10.89 -24.94 -3.94
N LEU A 318 -11.67 -24.05 -4.55
CA LEU A 318 -11.16 -22.98 -5.40
C LEU A 318 -10.48 -21.87 -4.57
N GLY A 319 -11.10 -21.48 -3.45
CA GLY A 319 -10.51 -20.53 -2.50
C GLY A 319 -9.15 -21.01 -1.98
N GLN A 320 -9.05 -22.31 -1.63
CA GLN A 320 -7.81 -22.93 -1.19
C GLN A 320 -6.69 -22.84 -2.23
N ARG A 321 -6.97 -23.12 -3.52
CA ARG A 321 -5.96 -23.01 -4.59
C ARG A 321 -5.46 -21.59 -4.81
N HIS A 322 -6.35 -20.59 -4.72
CA HIS A 322 -5.93 -19.19 -4.83
C HIS A 322 -5.08 -18.75 -3.64
N PHE A 323 -5.39 -19.26 -2.45
CA PHE A 323 -4.60 -19.03 -1.26
C PHE A 323 -3.22 -19.69 -1.35
N ASP A 324 -3.13 -20.94 -1.82
CA ASP A 324 -1.85 -21.63 -2.06
C ASP A 324 -0.92 -20.79 -2.96
N MET A 325 -1.45 -20.20 -4.04
CA MET A 325 -0.69 -19.35 -4.95
C MET A 325 -0.20 -18.06 -4.27
N PHE A 326 -1.01 -17.48 -3.39
CA PHE A 326 -0.62 -16.33 -2.58
C PHE A 326 0.51 -16.68 -1.62
N LEU A 327 0.41 -17.83 -0.95
CA LEU A 327 1.45 -18.32 -0.04
C LEU A 327 2.77 -18.58 -0.76
N MET A 328 2.73 -19.16 -1.97
CA MET A 328 3.92 -19.30 -2.82
C MET A 328 4.54 -17.94 -3.13
N GLY A 329 3.71 -16.93 -3.44
CA GLY A 329 4.15 -15.56 -3.67
C GLY A 329 4.79 -14.91 -2.43
N LEU A 330 4.18 -15.09 -1.25
CA LEU A 330 4.72 -14.61 0.02
C LEU A 330 6.05 -15.27 0.36
N LYS A 331 6.14 -16.60 0.23
CA LYS A 331 7.37 -17.35 0.48
C LYS A 331 8.50 -16.85 -0.41
N HIS A 332 8.22 -16.62 -1.70
CA HIS A 332 9.21 -16.06 -2.62
C HIS A 332 9.65 -14.64 -2.23
N LEU A 333 8.70 -13.79 -1.82
CA LEU A 333 8.99 -12.43 -1.38
C LEU A 333 9.88 -12.42 -0.12
N LEU A 334 9.57 -13.27 0.87
CA LEU A 334 10.37 -13.41 2.08
C LEU A 334 11.74 -13.99 1.81
N LEU A 335 11.84 -15.00 0.93
CA LEU A 335 13.12 -15.54 0.52
C LEU A 335 14.01 -14.44 -0.06
N GLN A 336 13.47 -13.60 -0.94
CA GLN A 336 14.22 -12.47 -1.49
C GLN A 336 14.67 -11.45 -0.44
N ALA A 337 13.80 -11.13 0.52
CA ALA A 337 14.13 -10.18 1.59
C ALA A 337 15.19 -10.76 2.54
N THR A 338 15.04 -12.01 2.95
CA THR A 338 15.97 -12.71 3.85
C THR A 338 17.31 -12.99 3.19
N GLU A 339 17.36 -13.34 1.91
CA GLU A 339 18.62 -13.44 1.14
C GLU A 339 19.33 -12.09 1.06
N ALA A 340 18.59 -10.98 0.87
CA ALA A 340 19.17 -9.65 0.86
C ALA A 340 19.74 -9.26 2.23
N LEU A 341 19.02 -9.55 3.33
CA LEU A 341 19.53 -9.37 4.69
C LEU A 341 20.76 -10.24 4.95
N LEU A 342 20.74 -11.49 4.51
CA LEU A 342 21.83 -12.43 4.77
C LEU A 342 23.11 -11.97 4.08
N GLU A 343 23.04 -11.61 2.80
CA GLU A 343 24.21 -11.22 2.00
C GLU A 343 24.73 -9.81 2.37
N GLN A 344 23.84 -8.85 2.62
CA GLN A 344 24.22 -7.43 2.77
C GLN A 344 24.33 -6.96 4.22
N LEU A 345 23.75 -7.69 5.19
CA LEU A 345 23.79 -7.34 6.61
C LEU A 345 24.50 -8.41 7.44
N VAL A 346 23.98 -9.65 7.43
CA VAL A 346 24.46 -10.71 8.33
C VAL A 346 25.89 -11.12 7.98
N ARG A 347 26.18 -11.39 6.71
CA ARG A 347 27.51 -11.77 6.26
C ARG A 347 28.57 -10.71 6.60
N PRO A 348 28.41 -9.41 6.25
CA PRO A 348 29.37 -8.37 6.63
C PRO A 348 29.54 -8.25 8.15
N LEU A 349 28.47 -8.36 8.92
CA LEU A 349 28.53 -8.29 10.39
C LEU A 349 29.31 -9.47 10.98
N ILE A 350 29.16 -10.68 10.43
CA ILE A 350 29.96 -11.84 10.81
C ILE A 350 31.42 -11.65 10.40
N GLU A 351 31.69 -11.21 9.16
CA GLU A 351 33.05 -10.99 8.66
C GLU A 351 33.81 -9.97 9.52
N LEU A 352 33.15 -8.90 9.97
CA LEU A 352 33.74 -7.86 10.81
C LEU A 352 34.11 -8.36 12.22
N ASN A 353 33.36 -9.31 12.77
CA ASN A 353 33.53 -9.76 14.16
C ASN A 353 34.29 -11.10 14.29
N PHE A 354 34.01 -12.06 13.40
CA PHE A 354 34.54 -13.43 13.45
C PHE A 354 35.49 -13.75 12.29
N GLY A 355 35.61 -12.87 11.30
CA GLY A 355 36.37 -13.10 10.07
C GLY A 355 35.61 -13.97 9.05
N PRO A 356 36.23 -14.29 7.89
CA PRO A 356 35.59 -15.05 6.82
C PRO A 356 35.13 -16.44 7.28
N GLN A 357 33.89 -16.80 6.96
CA GLN A 357 33.29 -18.11 7.25
C GLN A 357 32.86 -18.81 5.96
N ASP A 358 32.77 -20.15 6.01
CA ASP A 358 32.27 -20.96 4.90
C ASP A 358 30.73 -21.03 4.88
N ASN A 359 30.08 -20.92 6.04
CA ASN A 359 28.63 -20.95 6.20
C ASN A 359 28.12 -19.70 6.96
N TRP A 360 27.19 -18.99 6.34
CA TRP A 360 26.58 -17.76 6.84
C TRP A 360 25.20 -17.97 7.47
N GLY A 361 24.72 -19.21 7.57
CA GLY A 361 23.40 -19.55 8.11
C GLY A 361 22.25 -19.24 7.15
N TYR A 362 21.02 -19.21 7.68
CA TYR A 362 19.80 -18.86 6.95
C TYR A 362 18.71 -18.40 7.92
N PHE A 363 17.67 -17.74 7.38
CA PHE A 363 16.47 -17.43 8.16
C PHE A 363 15.47 -18.57 8.05
N GLN A 364 14.99 -19.08 9.19
CA GLN A 364 13.85 -19.98 9.19
C GLN A 364 12.62 -19.22 8.72
N THR A 365 11.82 -19.84 7.85
CA THR A 365 10.49 -19.31 7.50
C THR A 365 9.47 -20.19 8.19
N ALA A 366 8.55 -19.58 8.94
CA ALA A 366 7.52 -20.33 9.64
C ALA A 366 6.73 -21.17 8.62
N PRO A 367 6.55 -22.49 8.86
CA PRO A 367 5.71 -23.32 8.02
C PRO A 367 4.25 -22.84 8.13
N LEU A 368 3.49 -23.03 7.06
CA LEU A 368 2.09 -22.68 7.02
C LEU A 368 1.25 -23.76 7.68
N GLU A 369 0.69 -23.47 8.86
CA GLU A 369 -0.31 -24.35 9.46
C GLU A 369 -1.70 -24.10 8.86
N PRO A 370 -2.50 -25.16 8.60
CA PRO A 370 -3.85 -25.02 8.05
C PRO A 370 -4.80 -24.16 8.89
N GLU A 371 -4.53 -24.01 10.18
CA GLU A 371 -5.36 -23.27 11.15
C GLU A 371 -5.17 -21.75 11.02
N ASP A 372 -3.95 -21.29 10.73
CA ASP A 372 -3.68 -19.88 10.39
C ASP A 372 -4.48 -19.44 9.17
N LEU A 373 -4.67 -20.34 8.19
CA LEU A 373 -5.42 -20.05 6.96
C LEU A 373 -6.87 -19.64 7.26
N LYS A 374 -7.48 -20.27 8.25
CA LYS A 374 -8.86 -20.00 8.66
C LYS A 374 -8.95 -18.70 9.44
N LEU A 375 -7.97 -18.44 10.32
CA LEU A 375 -7.87 -17.20 11.08
C LEU A 375 -7.73 -15.98 10.15
N TRP A 376 -6.83 -16.05 9.16
CA TRP A 376 -6.59 -14.95 8.21
C TRP A 376 -7.78 -14.74 7.27
N ALA A 377 -8.45 -15.81 6.81
CA ALA A 377 -9.66 -15.71 6.02
C ALA A 377 -10.82 -15.07 6.80
N ASP A 378 -10.98 -15.43 8.08
CA ASP A 378 -12.00 -14.86 8.97
C ASP A 378 -11.72 -13.38 9.28
N ILE A 379 -10.48 -13.03 9.64
CA ILE A 379 -10.06 -11.65 9.92
C ILE A 379 -10.31 -10.78 8.69
N PHE A 380 -10.07 -11.32 7.49
CA PHE A 380 -10.28 -10.59 6.26
C PHE A 380 -11.75 -10.47 5.86
N ALA A 381 -12.56 -11.52 6.01
CA ALA A 381 -14.01 -11.43 5.85
C ALA A 381 -14.61 -10.38 6.82
N MET A 382 -14.04 -10.26 8.02
CA MET A 382 -14.40 -9.24 9.00
C MET A 382 -13.93 -7.83 8.60
N MET A 383 -12.70 -7.66 8.10
CA MET A 383 -12.20 -6.36 7.63
C MET A 383 -12.96 -5.86 6.38
N ALA A 384 -13.30 -6.75 5.45
CA ALA A 384 -14.02 -6.43 4.22
C ALA A 384 -15.50 -6.12 4.45
N ASN A 385 -16.16 -6.83 5.40
CA ASN A 385 -17.57 -6.58 5.71
C ASN A 385 -17.78 -5.37 6.63
N VAL A 386 -16.79 -4.99 7.44
CA VAL A 386 -17.01 -3.99 8.50
C VAL A 386 -16.48 -2.59 8.14
N GLY A 387 -15.53 -2.46 7.22
CA GLY A 387 -14.81 -1.19 7.11
C GLY A 387 -14.07 -0.87 8.42
N PHE A 388 -13.33 -1.88 8.94
CA PHE A 388 -12.59 -1.94 10.21
C PHE A 388 -13.46 -1.99 11.49
N VAL A 389 -13.60 -3.19 12.09
CA VAL A 389 -14.27 -3.57 13.38
C VAL A 389 -14.93 -2.46 14.24
N SER A 390 -16.23 -2.62 14.56
CA SER A 390 -16.94 -1.77 15.54
C SER A 390 -16.72 -2.22 16.99
N ALA A 391 -16.15 -1.35 17.82
CA ALA A 391 -15.93 -1.57 19.26
C ALA A 391 -17.21 -1.63 20.10
N GLU A 392 -18.38 -1.39 19.48
CA GLU A 392 -19.66 -1.29 20.17
C GLU A 392 -20.51 -2.56 20.05
N HIS A 393 -20.13 -3.54 19.20
CA HIS A 393 -20.89 -4.77 19.00
C HIS A 393 -20.38 -5.93 19.90
N PRO A 394 -21.15 -6.38 20.91
CA PRO A 394 -20.69 -7.40 21.87
C PRO A 394 -20.34 -8.78 21.29
N PRO A 395 -21.04 -9.32 20.27
CA PRO A 395 -20.69 -10.61 19.64
C PRO A 395 -19.28 -10.61 19.02
N ASP A 396 -18.92 -9.52 18.35
CA ASP A 396 -17.63 -9.36 17.67
C ASP A 396 -16.48 -9.30 18.69
N ARG A 397 -16.71 -8.65 19.84
CA ARG A 397 -15.71 -8.51 20.92
C ARG A 397 -15.41 -9.84 21.59
N ASN A 398 -16.44 -10.65 21.84
CA ASN A 398 -16.27 -11.95 22.46
C ASN A 398 -15.61 -12.95 21.51
N ALA A 399 -15.91 -12.89 20.22
CA ALA A 399 -15.24 -13.70 19.19
C ALA A 399 -13.72 -13.38 19.09
N VAL A 400 -13.34 -12.11 19.26
CA VAL A 400 -11.92 -11.70 19.32
C VAL A 400 -11.27 -12.18 20.62
N ARG A 401 -11.93 -11.99 21.77
CA ARG A 401 -11.38 -12.39 23.09
C ARG A 401 -11.16 -13.89 23.21
N GLU A 402 -12.08 -14.69 22.70
CA GLU A 402 -11.96 -16.15 22.67
C GLU A 402 -10.72 -16.59 21.87
N LYS A 403 -10.44 -15.96 20.73
CA LYS A 403 -9.27 -16.24 19.90
C LYS A 403 -7.93 -15.84 20.55
N PHE A 404 -7.93 -14.88 21.47
CA PHE A 404 -6.76 -14.51 22.27
C PHE A 404 -6.69 -15.23 23.64
N GLY A 405 -7.58 -16.20 23.89
CA GLY A 405 -7.61 -16.96 25.15
C GLY A 405 -8.07 -16.13 26.35
N LEU A 406 -8.82 -15.05 26.11
CA LEU A 406 -9.38 -14.18 27.13
C LEU A 406 -10.85 -14.53 27.39
N ASP A 407 -11.26 -14.43 28.66
CA ASP A 407 -12.64 -14.75 29.04
C ASP A 407 -13.67 -13.84 28.35
N PRO A 408 -14.83 -14.38 27.92
CA PRO A 408 -15.89 -13.60 27.28
C PRO A 408 -16.48 -12.55 28.23
N ILE A 409 -16.93 -11.43 27.67
CA ILE A 409 -17.54 -10.33 28.41
C ILE A 409 -19.07 -10.42 28.25
N GLU A 410 -19.83 -10.28 29.34
CA GLU A 410 -21.30 -10.30 29.28
C GLU A 410 -21.87 -9.09 28.52
N GLU A 411 -22.99 -9.29 27.81
CA GLU A 411 -23.70 -8.22 27.10
C GLU A 411 -24.09 -7.09 28.06
N GLY A 412 -23.63 -5.87 27.76
CA GLY A 412 -23.90 -4.68 28.57
C GLY A 412 -22.75 -4.23 29.48
N THR A 413 -21.59 -4.91 29.45
CA THR A 413 -20.42 -4.45 30.21
C THR A 413 -19.83 -3.18 29.58
N PRO A 414 -19.84 -2.02 30.28
CA PRO A 414 -19.35 -0.77 29.69
C PRO A 414 -17.85 -0.87 29.41
N TRP A 415 -17.43 -0.43 28.23
CA TRP A 415 -16.02 -0.13 27.97
C TRP A 415 -15.59 1.01 28.90
N PRO A 416 -14.36 1.03 29.45
CA PRO A 416 -13.93 2.22 30.16
C PRO A 416 -14.01 3.40 29.19
N PRO A 417 -14.71 4.49 29.53
CA PRO A 417 -14.77 5.63 28.64
C PRO A 417 -13.35 6.15 28.45
N THR A 418 -12.96 6.34 27.18
CA THR A 418 -11.85 7.23 26.85
C THR A 418 -12.22 8.59 27.45
N SER A 419 -11.59 8.88 28.59
CA SER A 419 -11.74 10.03 29.51
C SER A 419 -13.12 10.24 30.18
N ALA A 420 -13.18 9.93 31.49
CA ALA A 420 -13.98 10.70 32.46
C ALA A 420 -13.37 10.59 33.86
N LEU A 421 -12.98 11.73 34.44
CA LEU A 421 -12.74 11.89 35.87
C LEU A 421 -13.94 11.34 36.67
N PRO A 422 -13.74 10.79 37.89
CA PRO A 422 -14.80 10.13 38.63
C PRO A 422 -15.95 11.11 38.95
N ALA A 423 -17.13 10.80 38.41
CA ALA A 423 -18.38 11.44 38.78
C ALA A 423 -18.76 11.05 40.21
N GLY A 424 -18.50 11.94 41.18
CA GLY A 424 -18.83 11.67 42.58
C GLY A 424 -18.37 12.68 43.63
N MET A 425 -17.92 13.89 43.27
CA MET A 425 -17.81 14.96 44.27
C MET A 425 -19.12 15.75 44.36
N PRO A 426 -19.69 15.95 45.56
CA PRO A 426 -20.91 16.71 45.72
C PRO A 426 -20.68 18.16 45.30
N LEU A 427 -21.53 18.65 44.39
CA LEU A 427 -21.55 20.04 43.94
C LEU A 427 -21.81 20.97 45.14
N MET A 428 -20.78 21.72 45.56
CA MET A 428 -21.00 22.98 46.28
C MET A 428 -21.35 24.08 45.27
N PRO A 429 -22.36 24.93 45.54
CA PRO A 429 -22.67 26.04 44.66
C PRO A 429 -21.63 27.16 44.86
N LEU A 430 -20.89 27.50 43.80
CA LEU A 430 -20.00 28.68 43.77
C LEU A 430 -20.61 29.82 42.92
N PRO A 431 -20.26 31.08 43.24
CA PRO A 431 -21.09 32.24 42.97
C PRO A 431 -20.97 32.74 41.53
N GLY A 432 -22.07 33.32 41.03
CA GLY A 432 -22.19 33.81 39.67
C GLY A 432 -21.23 34.95 39.35
N PHE A 433 -20.44 34.75 38.29
CA PHE A 433 -19.69 35.81 37.63
C PHE A 433 -20.08 35.89 36.16
N SER A 434 -20.41 37.10 35.71
CA SER A 434 -20.91 37.39 34.36
C SER A 434 -19.79 37.39 33.31
N GLY A 435 -20.15 37.06 32.06
CA GLY A 435 -19.27 36.74 30.92
C GLY A 435 -18.20 37.75 30.52
N THR A 436 -18.14 38.93 31.12
CA THR A 436 -17.04 39.90 30.93
C THR A 436 -15.74 39.45 31.59
N GLN A 437 -15.79 38.67 32.67
CA GLN A 437 -14.59 38.22 33.39
C GLN A 437 -13.89 37.03 32.71
N MET A 438 -14.64 36.14 32.04
CA MET A 438 -14.02 35.07 31.24
C MET A 438 -13.21 35.62 30.05
N ARG A 439 -13.63 36.75 29.47
CA ARG A 439 -12.93 37.36 28.33
C ARG A 439 -11.60 38.00 28.73
N GLN A 440 -11.46 38.47 29.97
CA GLN A 440 -10.19 38.97 30.52
C GLN A 440 -9.24 37.84 30.92
N ALA A 441 -9.75 36.71 31.39
CA ALA A 441 -8.93 35.52 31.69
C ALA A 441 -8.35 34.88 30.41
N LEU A 442 -9.15 34.79 29.34
CA LEU A 442 -8.70 34.20 28.07
C LEU A 442 -7.66 35.04 27.32
N MET A 443 -7.66 36.37 27.54
CA MET A 443 -6.69 37.28 26.93
C MET A 443 -5.37 37.37 27.71
N ALA A 444 -5.31 36.84 28.93
CA ALA A 444 -4.09 36.83 29.75
C ALA A 444 -3.19 35.61 29.50
N GLU A 445 -3.67 34.57 28.81
CA GLU A 445 -2.88 33.38 28.43
C GLU A 445 -2.31 33.46 27.00
N LEU A 446 -2.63 34.50 26.24
CA LEU A 446 -2.17 34.68 24.85
C LEU A 446 -1.04 35.72 24.68
N ASP A 447 -0.59 36.33 25.77
CA ASP A 447 0.62 37.16 25.80
C ASP A 447 1.60 36.55 26.79
N LEU A 448 2.79 36.17 26.28
CA LEU A 448 4.11 36.06 26.91
C LEU A 448 4.93 35.07 26.05
N GLY A 449 5.89 35.45 25.21
CA GLY A 449 6.51 36.73 24.91
C GLY A 449 7.60 36.51 23.85
#